data_AF-A0A2T5E558-F1
#
_entry.id   AF-A0A2T5E558-F1
#
_cell.length_a   1.000
_cell.length_b   1.000
_cell.length_c   1.000
_cell.angle_alpha   90.00
_cell.angle_beta   90.00
_cell.angle_gamma   90.00
#
_symmetry.space_group_name_H-M   'P 1'
#
loop_
_entity.id
_entity.type
_entity.pdbx_description
1 polymer ?
#
loop_
_entity_poly.entity_id
_entity_poly.type
_entity_poly.pdbx_seq_one_letter_code
_entity_poly.pdbx_strand_id
1 'polypeptide(L)' 'MLSNRYIVNKQSHKAYKLNDIPFKSNTLYTRFEHSALSQLPEHAYKLVTADLQLTDVLILDTITKGCELALYEVIEL' A
#
# COMPACT_ATOMS: atom_id res chain seq x y z
N MET A 1 -9.97 7.28 -13.27
CA MET A 1 -9.73 5.90 -12.81
C MET A 1 -8.34 5.86 -12.17
N LEU A 2 -8.28 5.63 -10.85
CA LEU A 2 -7.04 5.61 -10.07
C LEU A 2 -6.48 4.17 -9.95
N SER A 3 -6.49 3.43 -11.06
CA SER A 3 -6.39 1.95 -11.09
C SER A 3 -5.02 1.38 -10.70
N ASN A 4 -4.01 2.23 -10.50
CA ASN A 4 -2.62 1.83 -10.27
C ASN A 4 -2.06 2.37 -8.95
N ARG A 5 -2.91 2.61 -7.94
CA ARG A 5 -2.45 3.03 -6.61
C ARG A 5 -2.19 1.82 -5.73
N TYR A 6 -1.07 1.86 -5.00
CA TYR A 6 -0.63 0.79 -4.12
C TYR A 6 -0.19 1.34 -2.78
N ILE A 7 -0.46 0.61 -1.71
CA ILE A 7 0.33 0.68 -0.49
C ILE A 7 1.52 -0.26 -0.69
N VAL A 8 2.73 0.28 -0.67
CA VAL A 8 3.96 -0.47 -0.87
C VAL A 8 4.70 -0.58 0.45
N ASN A 9 5.03 -1.81 0.84
CA ASN A 9 5.99 -2.10 1.88
C ASN A 9 7.30 -2.50 1.20
N LYS A 10 8.28 -1.59 1.23
CA LYS A 10 9.57 -1.81 0.54
C LYS A 10 10.42 -2.88 1.21
N GLN A 11 10.28 -3.09 2.51
CA GLN A 11 11.05 -4.08 3.25
C GLN A 11 10.57 -5.50 3.00
N SER A 12 9.25 -5.72 3.00
CA SER A 12 8.68 -7.05 2.72
C SER A 12 8.48 -7.34 1.23
N HIS A 13 8.84 -6.39 0.35
CA HIS A 13 8.62 -6.50 -1.09
C HIS A 13 7.14 -6.80 -1.44
N LYS A 14 6.20 -6.15 -0.76
CA LYS A 14 4.76 -6.29 -1.00
C LYS A 14 4.14 -5.01 -1.52
N ALA A 15 3.27 -5.12 -2.51
CA ALA A 15 2.47 -4.02 -3.05
C ALA A 15 0.99 -4.37 -2.97
N TYR A 16 0.28 -3.69 -2.08
CA TYR A 16 -1.16 -3.87 -1.86
C TYR A 16 -1.93 -2.91 -2.76
N LYS A 17 -2.61 -3.43 -3.76
CA LYS A 17 -3.31 -2.63 -4.77
C LYS A 17 -4.62 -2.12 -4.20
N LEU A 18 -4.78 -0.81 -4.21
CA LEU A 18 -5.93 -0.12 -3.63
C LEU A 18 -7.15 -0.14 -4.54
N ASN A 19 -7.00 -0.30 -5.86
CA ASN A 19 -8.10 -0.20 -6.82
C ASN A 19 -9.01 1.03 -6.53
N ASP A 20 -10.27 0.78 -6.16
CA ASP A 20 -11.28 1.80 -5.83
C ASP A 20 -11.33 2.18 -4.35
N ILE A 21 -10.49 1.59 -3.50
CA ILE A 21 -10.42 1.90 -2.07
C ILE A 21 -9.92 3.34 -1.88
N PRO A 22 -10.71 4.21 -1.24
CA PRO A 22 -10.29 5.57 -0.92
C PRO A 22 -9.27 5.50 0.21
N PHE A 23 -8.00 5.75 -0.13
CA PHE A 23 -6.91 5.87 0.84
C PHE A 23 -6.13 7.16 0.57
N LYS A 24 -5.83 7.91 1.63
CA LYS A 24 -5.08 9.18 1.57
C LYS A 24 -3.87 9.11 2.49
N SER A 25 -2.69 9.33 1.92
CA SER A 25 -1.51 9.74 2.70
C SER A 25 -1.55 11.26 2.87
N ASN A 26 -0.95 11.78 3.95
CA ASN A 26 -0.80 13.23 4.12
C ASN A 26 -0.07 13.82 2.92
N THR A 27 -0.65 14.88 2.34
CA THR A 27 -0.50 15.32 0.93
C THR A 27 0.89 15.78 0.48
N LEU A 28 1.90 15.75 1.34
CA LEU A 28 3.27 16.16 0.99
C LEU A 28 4.22 14.97 0.81
N TYR A 29 3.88 13.79 1.31
CA TYR A 29 4.77 12.64 1.29
C TYR A 29 4.03 11.38 0.85
N THR A 30 4.72 10.55 0.06
CA THR A 30 4.24 9.22 -0.30
C THR A 30 4.31 8.30 0.92
N ARG A 31 5.25 8.51 1.85
CA ARG A 31 5.32 7.79 3.13
C ARG A 31 4.17 8.17 4.07
N PHE A 32 3.61 7.19 4.76
CA PHE A 32 2.58 7.41 5.80
C PHE A 32 2.81 6.54 7.04
N GLU A 33 2.21 6.93 8.16
CA GLU A 33 2.25 6.17 9.42
C GLU A 33 1.30 4.97 9.39
N HIS A 34 1.64 3.88 10.09
CA HIS A 34 0.78 2.69 10.15
C HIS A 34 -0.63 2.99 10.69
N SER A 35 -0.77 4.01 11.55
CA SER A 35 -2.05 4.51 12.05
C SER A 35 -3.03 4.88 10.92
N ALA A 36 -2.52 5.33 9.77
CA ALA A 36 -3.33 5.68 8.61
C ALA A 36 -4.01 4.47 7.95
N LEU A 37 -3.53 3.23 8.20
CA LEU A 37 -4.18 2.01 7.71
C LEU A 37 -5.59 1.82 8.26
N SER A 38 -5.94 2.47 9.38
CA SER A 38 -7.31 2.50 9.91
C SER A 38 -8.34 3.10 8.96
N GLN A 39 -7.91 3.83 7.92
CA GLN A 39 -8.79 4.31 6.84
C GLN A 39 -9.24 3.18 5.89
N LEU A 40 -8.53 2.06 5.87
CA LEU A 40 -8.86 0.93 5.00
C LEU A 40 -10.14 0.22 5.50
N PRO A 41 -10.95 -0.33 4.59
CA PRO A 41 -11.97 -1.30 4.95
C PRO A 41 -11.40 -2.45 5.77
N GLU A 42 -12.20 -3.06 6.64
CA GLU A 42 -11.74 -4.09 7.59
C GLU A 42 -11.00 -5.25 6.93
N HIS A 43 -11.48 -5.73 5.77
CA HIS A 43 -10.83 -6.82 5.03
C HIS A 43 -9.42 -6.42 4.55
N ALA A 44 -9.29 -5.24 3.97
CA ALA A 44 -8.03 -4.71 3.45
C ALA A 44 -7.06 -4.39 4.59
N TYR A 45 -7.56 -3.81 5.70
CA TYR A 45 -6.77 -3.59 6.91
C TYR A 45 -6.14 -4.89 7.40
N LYS A 46 -6.95 -5.95 7.58
CA LYS A 46 -6.48 -7.26 8.02
C LYS A 46 -5.39 -7.82 7.12
N LEU A 47 -5.58 -7.74 5.79
CA LEU A 47 -4.59 -8.20 4.81
C LEU A 47 -3.27 -7.44 4.92
N VAL A 48 -3.30 -6.11 4.96
CA VAL A 48 -2.09 -5.28 5.03
C VAL A 48 -1.37 -5.49 6.36
N THR A 49 -2.09 -5.66 7.47
CA THR A 49 -1.50 -5.80 8.80
C THR A 49 -1.05 -7.21 9.15
N ALA A 50 -1.48 -8.24 8.41
CA ALA A 50 -1.18 -9.64 8.76
C ALA A 50 0.31 -9.92 8.90
N ASP A 51 1.13 -9.32 8.03
CA ASP A 51 2.58 -9.47 8.00
C ASP A 51 3.33 -8.16 8.29
N LEU A 52 2.63 -7.12 8.77
CA LEU A 52 3.23 -5.81 8.95
C LEU A 52 4.08 -5.76 10.23
N GLN A 53 5.35 -5.41 10.08
CA GLN A 53 6.22 -5.15 11.24
C GLN A 53 6.18 -3.67 11.61
N LEU A 54 6.31 -3.34 12.91
CA LEU A 54 6.31 -1.96 13.40
C LEU A 54 7.42 -1.09 12.77
N THR A 55 8.51 -1.70 12.31
CA THR A 55 9.63 -1.02 11.66
C THR A 55 9.44 -0.81 10.16
N ASP A 56 8.40 -1.39 9.57
CA ASP A 56 8.16 -1.29 8.13
C ASP A 56 7.82 0.12 7.70
N VAL A 57 8.29 0.49 6.51
CA VAL A 57 8.03 1.81 5.93
C VAL A 57 7.02 1.64 4.82
N LEU A 58 5.81 2.16 5.06
CA LEU A 58 4.72 2.13 4.11
C LEU A 58 4.67 3.39 3.28
N ILE A 59 4.46 3.21 1.98
CA ILE A 59 4.45 4.27 0.99
C ILE A 59 3.21 4.09 0.12
N LEU A 60 2.45 5.16 -0.10
CA LEU A 60 1.41 5.23 -1.11
C LEU A 60 2.06 5.63 -2.43
N ASP A 61 2.04 4.74 -3.41
CA ASP A 61 2.68 4.95 -4.70
C ASP A 61 1.74 4.63 -5.87
N THR A 62 2.04 5.19 -7.04
CA THR A 62 1.37 4.88 -8.30
C THR A 62 2.34 4.19 -9.25
N ILE A 63 2.34 2.86 -9.23
CA ILE A 63 3.28 2.07 -10.05
C ILE A 63 2.72 1.94 -11.47
N THR A 64 3.39 2.57 -12.43
CA THR A 64 2.95 2.63 -13.84
C THR A 64 3.75 1.73 -14.77
N LYS A 65 4.94 1.27 -14.34
CA LYS A 65 5.81 0.39 -15.12
C LYS A 65 5.70 -1.04 -14.61
N GLY A 66 5.40 -1.99 -15.50
CA GLY A 66 5.32 -3.41 -15.14
C GLY A 66 6.63 -3.97 -14.57
N CYS A 67 7.78 -3.44 -14.99
CA CYS A 67 9.10 -3.84 -14.48
C CYS A 67 9.27 -3.53 -12.99
N GLU A 68 8.63 -2.48 -12.50
CA GLU A 68 8.68 -2.06 -11.11
C GLU A 68 7.73 -2.91 -10.25
N LEU A 69 6.55 -3.26 -10.79
CA LEU A 69 5.65 -4.23 -10.16
C LEU A 69 6.29 -5.61 -9.99
N ALA A 70 7.17 -6.03 -10.91
CA ALA A 70 7.87 -7.31 -10.81
C ALA A 70 8.81 -7.42 -9.60
N LEU A 71 9.14 -6.29 -8.93
CA LEU A 71 9.93 -6.27 -7.70
C LEU A 71 9.11 -6.59 -6.45
N TYR A 72 7.79 -6.69 -6.59
CA TYR A 72 6.85 -6.80 -5.49
C TYR A 72 5.89 -7.98 -5.70
N GLU A 73 5.57 -8.65 -4.61
CA GLU A 73 4.36 -9.48 -4.54
C GLU A 73 3.14 -8.55 -4.53
N VAL A 74 2.31 -8.64 -5.56
CA VAL A 74 1.12 -7.80 -5.70
C VAL A 74 -0.08 -8.49 -5.06
N ILE A 75 -0.69 -7.82 -4.09
CA ILE A 75 -1.85 -8.31 -3.34
C ILE A 75 -3.04 -7.39 -3.67
N GLU A 76 -4.12 -7.96 -4.18
CA GLU A 76 -5.37 -7.22 -4.43
C GLU A 76 -6.13 -7.09 -3.10
N LEU A 77 -6.51 -5.85 -2.76
CA LEU A 77 -7.28 -5.53 -1.55
C LEU A 77 -8.79 -5.55 -1.80
#